data_AF-A0AAD0U9L5-F1
#
_entry.id   AF-A0AAD0U9L5-F1
#
_cell.length_a   1.000
_cell.length_b   1.000
_cell.length_c   1.000
_cell.angle_alpha   90.00
_cell.angle_beta   90.00
_cell.angle_gamma   90.00
#
_symmetry.space_group_name_H-M   'P 1'
#
loop_
_entity.id
_entity.type
_entity.pdbx_description
1 polymer ?
#
loop_
_entity_poly.entity_id
_entity_poly.type
_entity_poly.pdbx_seq_one_letter_code
_entity_poly.pdbx_strand_id
1 'polypeptide(L)'
;MSEKKTEAASDIQDTASHFLTTLQPYAPVILSGLQLITGATQALSDFFAREIAPCLERARIDWAEITRRLNELPAKSKAAMTLASSKGWFFGWDQSLEDVLVLVEKMAQIDPSEVDELLSQYYRDNLQSMAYSLTKQYPARAAAINAAVKAHSDLGGEGYYLSVPVFIAQADGLLTDITGVKSALMKSRKNIYSRDELQASEALRLRLQDDPESLALVTQFLNLHEHDLMKSADKRVKAAEVSISFRYDNPQVPDDCQPYFSHSYLQALVRRPTKSGENG
;
A
#
# COMPACT_ATOMS: atom_id res chain seq x y z
N MET A 1 26.21 33.21 47.06
CA MET A 1 26.00 32.78 45.65
C MET A 1 25.93 31.26 45.46
N SER A 2 25.87 30.44 46.53
CA SER A 2 25.82 28.96 46.41
C SER A 2 24.44 28.35 46.64
N GLU A 3 23.43 29.10 47.09
CA GLU A 3 22.09 28.57 47.39
C GLU A 3 21.14 28.54 46.17
N LYS A 4 21.32 29.44 45.19
CA LYS A 4 20.46 29.47 43.98
C LYS A 4 20.68 28.31 43.01
N LYS A 5 21.75 27.52 43.16
CA LYS A 5 22.06 26.41 42.24
C LYS A 5 21.37 25.10 42.65
N THR A 6 20.99 24.98 43.92
CA THR A 6 20.35 23.78 44.48
C THR A 6 18.83 23.78 44.22
N GLU A 7 18.22 24.96 44.18
CA GLU A 7 16.78 25.13 43.95
C GLU A 7 16.39 24.80 42.49
N ALA A 8 17.22 25.19 41.51
CA ALA A 8 17.02 24.85 40.11
C ALA A 8 17.20 23.35 39.78
N ALA A 9 17.95 22.61 40.60
CA ALA A 9 18.15 21.18 40.41
C ALA A 9 16.95 20.35 40.92
N SER A 10 16.28 20.82 41.99
CA SER A 10 15.05 20.21 42.50
C SER A 10 13.90 20.34 41.49
N ASP A 11 13.75 21.53 40.90
CA ASP A 11 12.66 21.85 39.98
C ASP A 11 12.72 21.02 38.68
N ILE A 12 13.93 20.73 38.20
CA ILE A 12 14.17 19.86 37.03
C ILE A 12 13.85 18.40 37.37
N GLN A 13 14.17 17.95 38.59
CA GLN A 13 13.93 16.58 39.02
C GLN A 13 12.44 16.31 39.29
N ASP A 14 11.72 17.31 39.82
CA ASP A 14 10.27 17.25 40.02
C ASP A 14 9.51 17.29 38.69
N THR A 15 9.97 18.10 37.73
CA THR A 15 9.40 18.16 36.37
C THR A 15 9.61 16.85 35.61
N ALA A 16 10.82 16.28 35.66
CA ALA A 16 11.12 14.98 35.05
C ALA A 16 10.29 13.84 35.67
N SER A 17 10.08 13.86 36.99
CA SER A 17 9.28 12.86 37.68
C SER A 17 7.79 12.96 37.33
N HIS A 18 7.26 14.17 37.19
CA HIS A 18 5.90 14.44 36.74
C HIS A 18 5.70 14.04 35.26
N PHE A 19 6.70 14.25 34.42
CA PHE A 19 6.66 13.85 33.01
C PHE A 19 6.71 12.32 32.85
N LEU A 20 7.58 11.62 33.58
CA LEU A 20 7.63 10.16 33.57
C LEU A 20 6.32 9.52 34.04
N THR A 21 5.69 10.08 35.09
CA THR A 21 4.35 9.63 35.53
C THR A 21 3.25 9.97 34.53
N THR A 22 3.39 11.07 33.77
CA THR A 22 2.45 11.45 32.69
C THR A 22 2.59 10.55 31.45
N LEU A 23 3.80 10.08 31.13
CA LEU A 23 4.08 9.20 30.00
C LEU A 23 3.92 7.72 30.29
N GLN A 24 4.01 7.30 31.56
CA GLN A 24 3.86 5.92 31.99
C GLN A 24 2.58 5.22 31.44
N PRO A 25 1.42 5.88 31.30
CA PRO A 25 0.22 5.27 30.72
C PRO A 25 0.31 5.05 29.21
N TYR A 26 1.14 5.82 28.50
CA TYR A 26 1.27 5.81 27.04
C TYR A 26 2.47 4.99 26.54
N ALA A 27 3.42 4.71 27.43
CA ALA A 27 4.51 3.77 27.20
C ALA A 27 4.05 2.46 26.55
N PRO A 28 2.96 1.79 26.99
CA PRO A 28 2.48 0.58 26.32
C PRO A 28 1.96 0.83 24.90
N VAL A 29 1.37 1.98 24.58
CA VAL A 29 0.88 2.27 23.22
C VAL A 29 2.03 2.52 22.25
N ILE A 30 3.04 3.28 22.71
CA ILE A 30 4.28 3.53 21.95
C ILE A 30 5.06 2.21 21.79
N LEU A 31 5.19 1.42 22.86
CA LEU A 31 5.80 0.10 22.79
C LEU A 31 4.99 -0.85 21.90
N SER A 32 3.66 -0.85 21.93
CA SER A 32 2.83 -1.72 21.10
C SER A 32 2.94 -1.36 19.62
N GLY A 33 2.96 -0.06 19.29
CA GLY A 33 3.25 0.41 17.93
C GLY A 33 4.64 0.01 17.43
N LEU A 34 5.65 0.02 18.32
CA LEU A 34 7.02 -0.39 17.98
C LEU A 34 7.23 -1.91 18.03
N GLN A 35 6.48 -2.62 18.87
CA GLN A 35 6.45 -4.09 19.02
C GLN A 35 5.86 -4.74 17.78
N LEU A 36 4.82 -4.15 17.22
CA LEU A 36 4.26 -4.53 15.92
C LEU A 36 5.29 -4.47 14.79
N ILE A 37 6.36 -3.68 14.95
CA ILE A 37 7.36 -3.42 13.90
C ILE A 37 8.69 -4.14 14.14
N THR A 38 9.12 -4.35 15.39
CA THR A 38 10.52 -4.80 15.65
C THR A 38 10.72 -5.94 16.65
N GLY A 39 9.67 -6.43 17.35
CA GLY A 39 9.80 -7.59 18.25
C GLY A 39 10.79 -7.45 19.41
N ALA A 40 11.29 -6.23 19.70
CA ALA A 40 12.31 -5.97 20.73
C ALA A 40 11.80 -4.91 21.72
N THR A 41 11.62 -5.29 22.99
CA THR A 41 10.80 -4.50 23.93
C THR A 41 11.60 -3.70 24.98
N GLN A 42 12.74 -4.23 25.45
CA GLN A 42 13.44 -3.61 26.58
C GLN A 42 14.45 -2.53 26.16
N ALA A 43 15.31 -2.81 25.18
CA ALA A 43 16.37 -1.89 24.76
C ALA A 43 15.84 -0.63 24.05
N LEU A 44 14.70 -0.75 23.35
CA LEU A 44 14.01 0.38 22.74
C LEU A 44 13.39 1.30 23.79
N SER A 45 12.77 0.75 24.84
CA SER A 45 12.24 1.53 25.96
C SER A 45 13.30 2.41 26.61
N ASP A 46 14.48 1.84 26.89
CA ASP A 46 15.59 2.56 27.54
C ASP A 46 16.19 3.64 26.63
N PHE A 47 16.24 3.40 25.31
CA PHE A 47 16.68 4.38 24.31
C PHE A 47 15.71 5.56 24.20
N PHE A 48 14.40 5.30 24.13
CA PHE A 48 13.37 6.33 24.08
C PHE A 48 13.40 7.23 25.33
N ALA A 49 13.56 6.64 26.50
CA ALA A 49 13.61 7.38 27.76
C ALA A 49 14.85 8.29 27.89
N ARG A 50 15.99 7.90 27.33
CA ARG A 50 17.24 8.69 27.42
C ARG A 50 17.35 9.78 26.35
N GLU A 51 17.07 9.44 25.10
CA GLU A 51 17.46 10.29 23.97
C GLU A 51 16.28 11.10 23.40
N ILE A 52 15.07 10.53 23.46
CA ILE A 52 13.90 11.10 22.79
C ILE A 52 13.07 11.94 23.76
N ALA A 53 12.89 11.51 25.01
CA ALA A 53 12.13 12.24 26.03
C ALA A 53 12.52 13.73 26.20
N PRO A 54 13.81 14.12 26.26
CA PRO A 54 14.20 15.52 26.41
C PRO A 54 13.94 16.38 25.17
N CYS A 55 13.92 15.76 23.98
CA CYS A 55 13.61 16.43 22.72
C CYS A 55 12.10 16.68 22.58
N LEU A 56 11.28 15.76 23.09
CA LEU A 56 9.83 15.85 23.05
C LEU A 56 9.27 16.91 24.02
N GLU A 57 9.91 17.17 25.17
CA GLU A 57 9.50 18.25 26.09
C GLU A 57 9.56 19.66 25.45
N ARG A 58 10.45 19.87 24.47
CA ARG A 58 10.56 21.16 23.76
C ARG A 58 9.58 21.29 22.62
N ALA A 59 9.10 20.18 22.09
CA ALA A 59 8.15 20.18 20.99
C ALA A 59 6.75 20.25 21.59
N ARG A 60 5.98 21.30 21.28
CA ARG A 60 4.55 21.42 21.62
C ARG A 60 3.72 20.42 20.80
N ILE A 61 3.98 19.14 21.00
CA ILE A 61 3.34 18.06 20.27
C ILE A 61 2.05 17.70 21.00
N ASP A 62 0.93 17.76 20.28
CA ASP A 62 -0.35 17.29 20.77
C ASP A 62 -0.40 15.76 20.70
N TRP A 63 0.02 15.12 21.80
CA TRP A 63 0.03 13.65 21.93
C TRP A 63 -1.36 13.04 21.89
N ALA A 64 -2.39 13.78 22.30
CA ALA A 64 -3.76 13.31 22.24
C ALA A 64 -4.19 13.16 20.78
N GLU A 65 -3.87 14.15 19.95
CA GLU A 65 -4.11 14.10 18.51
C GLU A 65 -3.29 13.00 17.81
N ILE A 66 -2.00 12.84 18.14
CA ILE A 66 -1.18 11.75 17.60
C ILE A 66 -1.77 10.38 17.95
N THR A 67 -2.14 10.17 19.21
CA THR A 67 -2.72 8.91 19.68
C THR A 67 -4.04 8.63 18.97
N ARG A 68 -4.89 9.65 18.81
CA ARG A 68 -6.14 9.54 18.07
C ARG A 68 -5.88 9.14 16.61
N ARG A 69 -4.93 9.79 15.93
CA ARG A 69 -4.56 9.44 14.54
C ARG A 69 -4.03 8.01 14.42
N LEU A 70 -3.15 7.59 15.33
CA LEU A 70 -2.61 6.22 15.34
C LEU A 70 -3.70 5.18 15.59
N ASN A 71 -4.66 5.45 16.48
CA ASN A 71 -5.77 4.55 16.75
C ASN A 71 -6.75 4.43 15.57
N GLU A 72 -6.95 5.52 14.81
CA GLU A 72 -7.81 5.53 13.62
C GLU A 72 -7.12 4.96 12.37
N LEU A 73 -5.79 4.90 12.37
CA LEU A 73 -4.99 4.56 11.20
C LEU A 73 -5.31 3.18 10.62
N PRO A 74 -5.47 2.09 11.40
CA PRO A 74 -5.79 0.78 10.84
C PRO A 74 -7.12 0.78 10.06
N ALA A 75 -8.14 1.45 10.60
CA ALA A 75 -9.44 1.56 9.94
C ALA A 75 -9.37 2.39 8.66
N LYS A 76 -8.69 3.55 8.73
CA LYS A 76 -8.50 4.45 7.58
C LYS A 76 -7.64 3.79 6.49
N SER A 77 -6.55 3.14 6.86
CA SER A 77 -5.68 2.44 5.93
C SER A 77 -6.40 1.27 5.24
N LYS A 78 -7.20 0.50 6.00
CA LYS A 78 -8.03 -0.57 5.41
C LYS A 78 -9.04 -0.02 4.41
N ALA A 79 -9.70 1.10 4.73
CA ALA A 79 -10.64 1.76 3.82
C ALA A 79 -9.93 2.28 2.56
N ALA A 80 -8.80 2.97 2.73
CA ALA A 80 -7.99 3.49 1.64
C ALA A 80 -7.46 2.37 0.74
N MET A 81 -6.96 1.27 1.30
CA MET A 81 -6.51 0.10 0.54
C MET A 81 -7.66 -0.56 -0.22
N THR A 82 -8.84 -0.67 0.39
CA THR A 82 -10.03 -1.22 -0.28
C THR A 82 -10.46 -0.35 -1.46
N LEU A 83 -10.42 0.97 -1.29
CA LEU A 83 -10.71 1.91 -2.37
C LEU A 83 -9.66 1.82 -3.48
N ALA A 84 -8.37 1.85 -3.14
CA ALA A 84 -7.27 1.70 -4.09
C ALA A 84 -7.37 0.37 -4.87
N SER A 85 -7.58 -0.75 -4.16
CA SER A 85 -7.64 -2.07 -4.77
C SER A 85 -8.84 -2.19 -5.71
N SER A 86 -9.98 -1.58 -5.39
CA SER A 86 -11.14 -1.54 -6.30
C SER A 86 -10.81 -0.92 -7.68
N LYS A 87 -9.76 -0.09 -7.75
CA LYS A 87 -9.22 0.53 -8.96
C LYS A 87 -7.96 -0.16 -9.51
N GLY A 88 -7.54 -1.26 -8.89
CA GLY A 88 -6.35 -2.02 -9.28
C GLY A 88 -5.04 -1.48 -8.73
N TRP A 89 -5.11 -0.52 -7.80
CA TRP A 89 -3.95 0.01 -7.11
C TRP A 89 -3.74 -0.66 -5.75
N PHE A 90 -2.48 -0.70 -5.33
CA PHE A 90 -2.08 -1.11 -3.99
C PHE A 90 -1.12 -0.06 -3.47
N PHE A 91 -0.87 0.02 -2.18
CA PHE A 91 0.24 0.80 -1.61
C PHE A 91 0.80 0.10 -0.39
N GLY A 92 2.12 0.16 -0.21
CA GLY A 92 2.80 -0.54 0.88
C GLY A 92 3.04 0.35 2.10
N TRP A 93 3.47 -0.29 3.18
CA TRP A 93 4.04 0.35 4.37
C TRP A 93 5.58 0.37 4.32
N ASP A 94 6.16 0.15 3.14
CA ASP A 94 7.60 0.11 2.91
C ASP A 94 8.25 1.51 2.85
N GLN A 95 7.43 2.55 2.70
CA GLN A 95 7.83 3.95 2.76
C GLN A 95 7.80 4.49 4.21
N SER A 96 8.18 5.76 4.38
CA SER A 96 8.10 6.40 5.70
C SER A 96 6.65 6.37 6.21
N LEU A 97 6.49 6.21 7.52
CA LEU A 97 5.16 6.24 8.15
C LEU A 97 4.44 7.57 7.85
N GLU A 98 5.18 8.66 7.73
CA GLU A 98 4.65 9.98 7.37
C GLU A 98 4.02 9.99 5.98
N ASP A 99 4.70 9.44 4.97
CA ASP A 99 4.17 9.39 3.60
C ASP A 99 2.89 8.55 3.52
N VAL A 100 2.86 7.42 4.23
CA VAL A 100 1.68 6.55 4.28
C VAL A 100 0.53 7.24 5.00
N LEU A 101 0.79 7.94 6.11
CA LEU A 101 -0.22 8.72 6.82
C LEU A 101 -0.83 9.79 5.91
N VAL A 102 0.01 10.57 5.23
CA VAL A 102 -0.44 11.61 4.30
C VAL A 102 -1.24 11.00 3.16
N LEU A 103 -0.80 9.88 2.60
CA LEU A 103 -1.52 9.19 1.53
C LEU A 103 -2.89 8.69 2.01
N VAL A 104 -2.95 8.05 3.17
CA VAL A 104 -4.20 7.53 3.75
C VAL A 104 -5.17 8.66 4.08
N GLU A 105 -4.68 9.79 4.61
CA GLU A 105 -5.49 10.97 4.87
C GLU A 105 -6.05 11.57 3.57
N LYS A 106 -5.25 11.67 2.51
CA LYS A 106 -5.71 12.11 1.18
C LYS A 106 -6.75 11.16 0.60
N MET A 107 -6.50 9.85 0.66
CA MET A 107 -7.42 8.81 0.19
C MET A 107 -8.77 8.81 0.92
N ALA A 108 -8.81 9.29 2.17
CA ALA A 108 -10.06 9.40 2.93
C ALA A 108 -10.93 10.60 2.52
N GLN A 109 -10.37 11.58 1.81
CA GLN A 109 -11.04 12.83 1.45
C GLN A 109 -11.30 12.98 -0.05
N ILE A 110 -10.65 12.15 -0.86
CA ILE A 110 -10.69 12.24 -2.33
C ILE A 110 -11.96 11.63 -2.92
N ASP A 111 -12.43 12.15 -4.05
CA ASP A 111 -13.49 11.51 -4.81
C ASP A 111 -12.99 10.17 -5.40
N PRO A 112 -13.78 9.08 -5.38
CA PRO A 112 -13.39 7.80 -5.97
C PRO A 112 -12.97 7.86 -7.46
N SER A 113 -13.34 8.91 -8.20
CA SER A 113 -12.91 9.14 -9.58
C SER A 113 -11.48 9.69 -9.70
N GLU A 114 -10.94 10.32 -8.66
CA GLU A 114 -9.60 10.94 -8.68
C GLU A 114 -8.50 10.01 -8.10
N VAL A 115 -8.89 8.82 -7.62
CA VAL A 115 -7.97 7.81 -7.04
C VAL A 115 -6.83 7.45 -7.99
N ASP A 116 -7.13 7.28 -9.29
CA ASP A 116 -6.13 6.92 -10.29
C ASP A 116 -5.07 8.01 -10.45
N GLU A 117 -5.49 9.28 -10.46
CA GLU A 117 -4.57 10.42 -10.56
C GLU A 117 -3.69 10.51 -9.32
N LEU A 118 -4.29 10.49 -8.12
CA LEU A 118 -3.57 10.55 -6.85
C LEU A 118 -2.52 9.45 -6.73
N LEU A 119 -2.90 8.19 -6.98
CA LEU A 119 -2.00 7.05 -6.82
C LEU A 119 -0.94 6.99 -7.92
N SER A 120 -1.29 7.37 -9.16
CA SER A 120 -0.28 7.48 -10.22
C SER A 120 0.78 8.53 -9.89
N GLN A 121 0.38 9.67 -9.33
CA GLN A 121 1.31 10.72 -8.91
C GLN A 121 2.16 10.26 -7.73
N TYR A 122 1.55 9.65 -6.71
CA TYR A 122 2.27 9.06 -5.58
C TYR A 122 3.37 8.09 -6.05
N TYR A 123 3.06 7.19 -6.98
CA TYR A 123 4.05 6.25 -7.50
C TYR A 123 5.13 6.91 -8.35
N ARG A 124 4.80 7.94 -9.14
CA ARG A 124 5.79 8.71 -9.91
C ARG A 124 6.79 9.39 -8.98
N ASP A 125 6.30 10.01 -7.91
CA ASP A 125 7.13 10.75 -6.95
C ASP A 125 8.03 9.82 -6.14
N ASN A 126 7.56 8.60 -5.88
CA ASN A 126 8.26 7.65 -4.99
C ASN A 126 9.00 6.52 -5.72
N LEU A 127 8.94 6.43 -7.06
CA LEU A 127 9.50 5.31 -7.83
C LEU A 127 10.98 5.04 -7.51
N GLN A 128 11.80 6.09 -7.42
CA GLN A 128 13.23 5.96 -7.15
C GLN A 128 13.51 5.47 -5.73
N SER A 129 12.78 6.01 -4.74
CA SER A 129 12.89 5.59 -3.33
C SER A 129 12.49 4.13 -3.17
N MET A 130 11.34 3.75 -3.73
CA MET A 130 10.84 2.37 -3.74
C MET A 130 11.85 1.40 -4.39
N ALA A 131 12.38 1.77 -5.55
CA ALA A 131 13.38 0.96 -6.25
C ALA A 131 14.67 0.84 -5.44
N TYR A 132 15.14 1.91 -4.81
CA TYR A 132 16.33 1.87 -3.97
C TYR A 132 16.15 0.91 -2.78
N SER A 133 15.05 1.05 -2.04
CA SER A 133 14.72 0.14 -0.93
C SER A 133 14.63 -1.31 -1.39
N LEU A 134 13.96 -1.55 -2.52
CA LEU A 134 13.78 -2.90 -3.07
C LEU A 134 15.11 -3.52 -3.53
N THR A 135 15.96 -2.76 -4.22
CA THR A 135 17.27 -3.27 -4.69
C THR A 135 18.27 -3.46 -3.56
N LYS A 136 18.17 -2.69 -2.48
CA LYS A 136 18.94 -2.91 -1.25
C LYS A 136 18.53 -4.21 -0.57
N GLN A 137 17.24 -4.51 -0.53
CA GLN A 137 16.72 -5.76 0.07
C GLN A 137 16.97 -6.98 -0.82
N TYR A 138 16.93 -6.81 -2.14
CA TYR A 138 17.09 -7.88 -3.13
C TYR A 138 18.19 -7.57 -4.15
N PRO A 139 19.48 -7.59 -3.74
CA PRO A 139 20.59 -7.16 -4.59
C PRO A 139 20.75 -7.97 -5.87
N ALA A 140 20.38 -9.26 -5.85
CA ALA A 140 20.41 -10.11 -7.05
C ALA A 140 19.44 -9.66 -8.15
N ARG A 141 18.41 -8.87 -7.81
CA ARG A 141 17.39 -8.34 -8.74
C ARG A 141 17.70 -6.90 -9.19
N ALA A 142 18.73 -6.28 -8.62
CA ALA A 142 18.99 -4.86 -8.78
C ALA A 142 19.20 -4.44 -10.24
N ALA A 143 19.92 -5.25 -11.03
CA ALA A 143 20.17 -4.94 -12.44
C ALA A 143 18.87 -4.81 -13.25
N ALA A 144 17.94 -5.76 -13.10
CA ALA A 144 16.67 -5.75 -13.82
C ALA A 144 15.75 -4.62 -13.34
N ILE A 145 15.66 -4.40 -12.03
CA ILE A 145 14.85 -3.34 -11.44
C ILE A 145 15.35 -1.96 -11.88
N ASN A 146 16.66 -1.71 -11.78
CA ASN A 146 17.25 -0.43 -12.17
C ASN A 146 17.09 -0.15 -13.67
N ALA A 147 17.21 -1.18 -14.52
CA ALA A 147 16.96 -1.04 -15.95
C ALA A 147 15.49 -0.68 -16.23
N ALA A 148 14.53 -1.31 -15.55
CA ALA A 148 13.12 -1.00 -15.68
C ALA A 148 12.80 0.42 -15.21
N VAL A 149 13.34 0.85 -14.07
CA VAL A 149 13.17 2.21 -13.53
C VAL A 149 13.73 3.26 -14.48
N LYS A 150 14.93 3.02 -15.03
CA LYS A 150 15.53 3.90 -16.04
C LYS A 150 14.65 4.02 -17.27
N ALA A 151 14.17 2.90 -17.82
CA ALA A 151 13.26 2.91 -18.95
C ALA A 151 11.97 3.67 -18.64
N HIS A 152 11.37 3.42 -17.47
CA HIS A 152 10.12 4.05 -17.03
C HIS A 152 10.24 5.58 -16.90
N SER A 153 11.39 6.07 -16.46
CA SER A 153 11.63 7.48 -16.19
C SER A 153 12.10 8.25 -17.44
N ASP A 154 12.99 7.65 -18.22
CA ASP A 154 13.75 8.37 -19.26
C ASP A 154 13.07 8.33 -20.64
N LEU A 155 12.22 7.32 -20.91
CA LEU A 155 11.71 7.04 -22.26
C LEU A 155 10.23 7.41 -22.44
N GLY A 156 9.61 8.07 -21.47
CA GLY A 156 8.19 8.46 -21.52
C GLY A 156 7.27 7.27 -21.75
N GLY A 157 6.28 7.41 -22.64
CA GLY A 157 5.31 6.34 -22.93
C GLY A 157 5.94 5.06 -23.46
N GLU A 158 7.00 5.15 -24.28
CA GLU A 158 7.72 3.98 -24.80
C GLU A 158 8.43 3.20 -23.67
N GLY A 159 8.86 3.93 -22.63
CA GLY A 159 9.44 3.36 -21.43
C GLY A 159 8.53 2.37 -20.72
N TYR A 160 7.21 2.58 -20.79
CA TYR A 160 6.24 1.71 -20.13
C TYR A 160 6.19 0.31 -20.75
N TYR A 161 6.30 0.20 -22.07
CA TYR A 161 6.34 -1.09 -22.76
C TYR A 161 7.57 -1.92 -22.36
N LEU A 162 8.66 -1.25 -21.96
CA LEU A 162 9.89 -1.89 -21.53
C LEU A 162 9.90 -2.17 -20.02
N SER A 163 9.39 -1.24 -19.20
CA SER A 163 9.47 -1.33 -17.74
C SER A 163 8.40 -2.22 -17.13
N VAL A 164 7.14 -2.13 -17.62
CA VAL A 164 6.00 -2.80 -16.97
C VAL A 164 6.13 -4.33 -16.99
N PRO A 165 6.49 -4.98 -18.12
CA PRO A 165 6.70 -6.42 -18.12
C PRO A 165 7.81 -6.86 -17.17
N VAL A 166 8.88 -6.06 -17.04
CA VAL A 166 9.98 -6.35 -16.11
C VAL A 166 9.52 -6.23 -14.67
N PHE A 167 8.77 -5.19 -14.30
CA PHE A 167 8.22 -5.04 -12.94
C PHE A 167 7.29 -6.20 -12.58
N ILE A 168 6.40 -6.62 -13.48
CA ILE A 168 5.51 -7.77 -13.25
C ILE A 168 6.31 -9.06 -13.06
N ALA A 169 7.34 -9.30 -13.89
CA ALA A 169 8.20 -10.47 -13.75
C ALA A 169 9.00 -10.47 -12.43
N GLN A 170 9.46 -9.29 -11.98
CA GLN A 170 10.13 -9.16 -10.68
C GLN A 170 9.15 -9.39 -9.52
N ALA A 171 7.92 -8.89 -9.61
CA ALA A 171 6.89 -9.11 -8.60
C ALA A 171 6.51 -10.60 -8.50
N ASP A 172 6.33 -11.31 -9.61
CA ASP A 172 6.08 -12.76 -9.62
C ASP A 172 7.25 -13.54 -9.00
N GLY A 173 8.48 -13.15 -9.36
CA GLY A 173 9.69 -13.74 -8.80
C GLY A 173 9.81 -13.53 -7.29
N LEU A 174 9.54 -12.33 -6.79
CA LEU A 174 9.56 -12.03 -5.36
C LEU A 174 8.46 -12.80 -4.62
N LEU A 175 7.26 -12.86 -5.19
CA LEU A 175 6.17 -13.62 -4.59
C LEU A 175 6.49 -15.11 -4.55
N THR A 176 7.18 -15.64 -5.57
CA THR A 176 7.72 -17.00 -5.56
C THR A 176 8.73 -17.21 -4.44
N ASP A 177 9.66 -16.27 -4.23
CA ASP A 177 10.66 -16.36 -3.15
C ASP A 177 10.00 -16.33 -1.76
N ILE A 178 9.02 -15.45 -1.55
CA ILE A 178 8.29 -15.29 -0.28
C ILE A 178 7.43 -16.52 0.01
N THR A 179 6.69 -17.00 -0.98
CA THR A 179 5.71 -18.07 -0.80
C THR A 179 6.29 -19.47 -1.01
N GLY A 180 7.48 -19.60 -1.61
CA GLY A 180 8.04 -20.87 -2.05
C GLY A 180 7.25 -21.54 -3.18
N VAL A 181 6.27 -20.86 -3.77
CA VAL A 181 5.39 -21.39 -4.82
C VAL A 181 5.90 -20.95 -6.17
N LYS A 182 6.23 -21.90 -7.04
CA LYS A 182 6.63 -21.60 -8.42
C LYS A 182 5.48 -20.97 -9.19
N SER A 183 5.75 -19.90 -9.93
CA SER A 183 4.73 -19.20 -10.74
C SER A 183 3.57 -18.69 -9.89
N ALA A 184 3.94 -17.98 -8.83
CA ALA A 184 3.07 -17.48 -7.77
C ALA A 184 1.82 -16.73 -8.27
N LEU A 185 1.93 -15.95 -9.36
CA LEU A 185 0.83 -15.22 -9.98
C LEU A 185 0.00 -16.04 -10.99
N MET A 186 0.32 -17.32 -11.20
CA MET A 186 -0.54 -18.19 -12.03
C MET A 186 -1.73 -18.70 -11.24
N LYS A 187 -2.82 -18.99 -11.96
CA LYS A 187 -4.01 -19.61 -11.39
C LYS A 187 -3.74 -21.07 -11.02
N SER A 188 -4.28 -21.50 -9.87
CA SER A 188 -4.27 -22.90 -9.45
C SER A 188 -5.19 -23.70 -10.38
N ARG A 189 -4.66 -24.73 -11.05
CA ARG A 189 -5.46 -25.63 -11.92
C ARG A 189 -6.05 -26.83 -11.17
N LYS A 190 -5.87 -26.88 -9.85
CA LYS A 190 -6.07 -28.11 -9.07
C LYS A 190 -7.53 -28.51 -8.88
N ASN A 191 -8.51 -27.67 -9.22
CA ASN A 191 -9.92 -28.04 -9.07
C ASN A 191 -10.79 -27.38 -10.13
N ILE A 192 -11.57 -28.17 -10.86
CA ILE A 192 -12.57 -27.70 -11.85
C ILE A 192 -13.66 -26.84 -11.17
N TYR A 193 -13.83 -26.99 -9.85
CA TYR A 193 -14.81 -26.29 -9.04
C TYR A 193 -14.21 -25.23 -8.10
N SER A 194 -12.88 -25.18 -7.92
CA SER A 194 -12.26 -24.13 -7.10
C SER A 194 -12.09 -22.89 -7.95
N ARG A 195 -12.37 -21.74 -7.33
CA ARG A 195 -12.22 -20.41 -7.90
C ARG A 195 -10.87 -20.27 -8.61
N ASP A 196 -10.86 -19.39 -9.60
CA ASP A 196 -9.74 -18.92 -10.44
C ASP A 196 -8.62 -18.23 -9.60
N GLU A 197 -8.25 -18.82 -8.46
CA GLU A 197 -7.38 -18.25 -7.43
C GLU A 197 -5.90 -18.40 -7.80
N LEU A 198 -5.08 -17.43 -7.38
CA LEU A 198 -3.63 -17.48 -7.57
C LEU A 198 -2.99 -18.52 -6.65
N GLN A 199 -1.97 -19.23 -7.15
CA GLN A 199 -1.27 -20.24 -6.35
C GLN A 199 -0.63 -19.63 -5.08
N ALA A 200 -0.16 -18.39 -5.16
CA ALA A 200 0.33 -17.66 -3.99
C ALA A 200 -0.77 -17.38 -2.95
N SER A 201 -1.98 -17.02 -3.39
CA SER A 201 -3.11 -16.76 -2.48
C SER A 201 -3.49 -18.02 -1.70
N GLU A 202 -3.54 -19.17 -2.39
CA GLU A 202 -3.79 -20.48 -1.76
C GLU A 202 -2.73 -20.79 -0.69
N ALA A 203 -1.45 -20.63 -1.04
CA ALA A 203 -0.35 -20.91 -0.12
C ALA A 203 -0.30 -19.94 1.08
N LEU A 204 -0.57 -18.65 0.86
CA LEU A 204 -0.62 -17.66 1.94
C LEU A 204 -1.78 -17.94 2.88
N ARG A 205 -2.96 -18.30 2.37
CA ARG A 205 -4.11 -18.66 3.21
C ARG A 205 -3.81 -19.88 4.09
N LEU A 206 -3.17 -20.90 3.53
CA LEU A 206 -2.76 -22.07 4.31
C LEU A 206 -1.73 -21.73 5.39
N ARG A 207 -0.78 -20.85 5.09
CA ARG A 207 0.25 -20.42 6.06
C ARG A 207 -0.31 -19.56 7.20
N LEU A 208 -1.33 -18.75 6.90
CA LEU A 208 -1.92 -17.80 7.84
C LEU A 208 -3.25 -18.30 8.42
N GLN A 209 -3.62 -19.57 8.22
CA GLN A 209 -4.91 -20.10 8.66
C GLN A 209 -5.11 -20.01 10.18
N ASP A 210 -4.01 -20.08 10.94
CA ASP A 210 -3.99 -20.03 12.40
C ASP A 210 -3.86 -18.60 12.94
N ASP A 211 -3.76 -17.59 12.05
CA ASP A 211 -3.65 -16.16 12.38
C ASP A 211 -4.66 -15.32 11.58
N PRO A 212 -5.91 -15.21 12.07
CA PRO A 212 -6.97 -14.49 11.38
C PRO A 212 -6.71 -12.99 11.26
N GLU A 213 -5.90 -12.39 12.15
CA GLU A 213 -5.55 -10.97 12.09
C GLU A 213 -4.62 -10.70 10.91
N SER A 214 -3.53 -11.47 10.78
CA SER A 214 -2.63 -11.37 9.62
C SER A 214 -3.35 -11.70 8.31
N LEU A 215 -4.25 -12.69 8.32
CA LEU A 215 -5.03 -13.04 7.14
C LEU A 215 -5.93 -11.88 6.68
N ALA A 216 -6.53 -11.14 7.62
CA ALA A 216 -7.34 -9.98 7.32
C ALA A 216 -6.52 -8.85 6.67
N LEU A 217 -5.26 -8.67 7.05
CA LEU A 217 -4.36 -7.66 6.48
C LEU A 217 -3.99 -7.97 5.03
N VAL A 218 -3.78 -9.24 4.68
CA VAL A 218 -3.38 -9.65 3.33
C VAL A 218 -4.55 -9.95 2.39
N THR A 219 -5.80 -9.84 2.87
CA THR A 219 -6.99 -10.26 2.11
C THR A 219 -7.08 -9.59 0.72
N GLN A 220 -6.67 -8.32 0.60
CA GLN A 220 -6.66 -7.61 -0.69
C GLN A 220 -5.69 -8.26 -1.69
N PHE A 221 -4.54 -8.76 -1.22
CA PHE A 221 -3.61 -9.52 -2.07
C PHE A 221 -4.15 -10.93 -2.40
N LEU A 222 -4.82 -11.58 -1.45
CA LEU A 222 -5.42 -12.90 -1.70
C LEU A 222 -6.46 -12.84 -2.83
N ASN A 223 -7.20 -11.73 -2.90
CA ASN A 223 -8.24 -11.49 -3.90
C ASN A 223 -7.71 -10.86 -5.19
N LEU A 224 -6.39 -10.75 -5.40
CA LEU A 224 -5.79 -10.13 -6.60
C LEU A 224 -6.36 -10.68 -7.92
N HIS A 225 -6.71 -11.96 -7.97
CA HIS A 225 -7.32 -12.63 -9.12
C HIS A 225 -8.74 -12.14 -9.47
N GLU A 226 -9.45 -11.53 -8.52
CA GLU A 226 -10.79 -10.98 -8.70
C GLU A 226 -10.75 -9.57 -9.33
N HIS A 227 -9.60 -8.88 -9.24
CA HIS A 227 -9.40 -7.55 -9.79
C HIS A 227 -9.28 -7.57 -11.32
N ASP A 228 -9.71 -6.47 -11.95
CA ASP A 228 -9.68 -6.29 -13.40
C ASP A 228 -8.28 -6.40 -14.01
N LEU A 229 -7.25 -6.08 -13.22
CA LEU A 229 -5.85 -6.25 -13.59
C LEU A 229 -5.55 -7.68 -14.05
N MET A 230 -6.11 -8.68 -13.37
CA MET A 230 -5.87 -10.10 -13.64
C MET A 230 -6.93 -10.74 -14.55
N LYS A 231 -7.96 -9.99 -14.95
CA LYS A 231 -8.94 -10.44 -15.93
C LYS A 231 -8.35 -10.39 -17.32
N SER A 232 -8.69 -11.34 -18.19
CA SER A 232 -8.36 -11.23 -19.61
C SER A 232 -9.09 -10.02 -20.23
N ALA A 233 -8.58 -9.52 -21.36
CA ALA A 233 -9.22 -8.42 -22.09
C ALA A 233 -10.71 -8.69 -22.34
N ASP A 234 -11.06 -9.90 -22.80
CA ASP A 234 -12.45 -10.32 -23.03
C ASP A 234 -13.29 -10.31 -21.74
N LYS A 235 -12.73 -10.73 -20.60
CA LYS A 235 -13.44 -10.72 -19.32
C LYS A 235 -13.67 -9.29 -18.82
N ARG A 236 -12.74 -8.36 -19.07
CA ARG A 236 -12.91 -6.93 -18.75
C ARG A 236 -14.01 -6.29 -19.60
N VAL A 237 -14.03 -6.55 -20.90
CA VAL A 237 -15.08 -6.04 -21.80
C VAL A 237 -16.45 -6.54 -21.37
N LYS A 238 -16.59 -7.85 -21.10
CA LYS A 238 -17.86 -8.42 -20.61
C LYS A 238 -18.28 -7.84 -19.24
N ALA A 239 -17.34 -7.64 -18.33
CA ALA A 239 -17.64 -7.03 -17.03
C ALA A 239 -18.13 -5.58 -17.16
N ALA A 240 -17.55 -4.82 -18.10
CA ALA A 240 -18.01 -3.46 -18.42
C ALA A 240 -19.38 -3.46 -19.13
N GLU A 241 -19.65 -4.41 -20.01
CA GLU A 241 -20.97 -4.54 -20.67
C GLU A 241 -22.08 -4.87 -19.67
N VAL A 242 -21.83 -5.75 -18.69
CA VAL A 242 -22.80 -6.11 -17.64
C VAL A 242 -23.11 -4.94 -16.71
N SER A 243 -22.11 -4.12 -16.36
CA SER A 243 -22.34 -2.94 -15.54
C SER A 243 -23.13 -1.85 -16.28
N ILE A 244 -23.00 -1.79 -17.61
CA ILE A 244 -23.79 -0.91 -18.47
C ILE A 244 -25.23 -1.45 -18.64
N SER A 245 -25.43 -2.75 -18.85
CA SER A 245 -26.78 -3.31 -19.03
C SER A 245 -27.63 -3.19 -17.75
N PHE A 246 -27.02 -3.37 -16.58
CA PHE A 246 -27.70 -3.20 -15.29
C PHE A 246 -28.18 -1.75 -15.04
N ARG A 247 -27.56 -0.78 -15.73
CA ARG A 247 -27.96 0.64 -15.69
C ARG A 247 -29.19 0.95 -16.55
N TYR A 248 -29.39 0.24 -17.65
CA TYR A 248 -30.53 0.49 -18.54
C TYR A 248 -31.83 -0.15 -18.05
N ASP A 249 -31.75 -1.16 -17.19
CA ASP A 249 -32.93 -1.81 -16.59
C ASP A 249 -33.43 -1.13 -15.30
N ASN A 250 -32.78 -0.05 -14.83
CA ASN A 250 -33.20 0.70 -13.63
C ASN A 250 -33.21 2.23 -13.85
N PRO A 251 -34.33 2.82 -14.31
CA PRO A 251 -34.41 4.22 -14.78
C PRO A 251 -34.46 5.28 -13.66
N GLN A 252 -33.95 4.99 -12.45
CA GLN A 252 -34.02 5.88 -11.28
C GLN A 252 -32.66 6.47 -10.85
N VAL A 253 -31.60 6.36 -11.66
CA VAL A 253 -30.29 6.95 -11.31
C VAL A 253 -30.15 8.34 -11.94
N PRO A 254 -29.94 9.41 -11.15
CA PRO A 254 -29.72 10.76 -11.66
C PRO A 254 -28.50 10.85 -12.59
N ASP A 255 -28.59 11.65 -13.66
CA ASP A 255 -27.57 11.84 -14.71
C ASP A 255 -26.23 12.40 -14.19
N ASP A 256 -26.21 12.83 -12.94
CA ASP A 256 -25.11 13.49 -12.24
C ASP A 256 -24.06 12.49 -11.71
N CYS A 257 -24.35 11.18 -11.73
CA CYS A 257 -23.46 10.10 -11.29
C CYS A 257 -22.84 9.29 -12.45
N GLN A 258 -22.45 9.95 -13.53
CA GLN A 258 -21.72 9.30 -14.64
C GLN A 258 -20.21 9.18 -14.33
N PRO A 259 -19.63 7.98 -14.22
CA PRO A 259 -18.19 7.81 -14.28
C PRO A 259 -17.71 8.14 -15.69
N TYR A 260 -16.77 9.09 -15.77
CA TYR A 260 -16.05 9.44 -16.99
C TYR A 260 -15.13 8.30 -17.42
N PHE A 261 -15.68 7.24 -18.03
CA PHE A 261 -14.90 6.49 -19.01
C PHE A 261 -14.99 7.27 -20.32
N SER A 262 -13.92 7.99 -20.66
CA SER A 262 -13.87 8.73 -21.91
C SER A 262 -14.17 7.79 -23.08
N HIS A 263 -15.07 8.22 -23.96
CA HIS A 263 -15.47 7.46 -25.14
C HIS A 263 -14.26 7.07 -26.02
N SER A 264 -13.15 7.81 -25.91
CA SER A 264 -11.86 7.52 -26.55
C SER A 264 -11.14 6.28 -25.98
N TYR A 265 -11.24 6.00 -24.68
CA TYR A 265 -10.60 4.83 -24.06
C TYR A 265 -11.26 3.51 -24.49
N LEU A 266 -12.59 3.52 -24.64
CA LEU A 266 -13.35 2.37 -25.13
C LEU A 266 -13.14 2.13 -26.64
N GLN A 267 -12.97 3.19 -27.45
CA GLN A 267 -12.65 3.03 -28.88
C GLN A 267 -11.23 2.48 -29.12
N ALA A 268 -10.28 2.72 -28.21
CA ALA A 268 -8.93 2.18 -28.30
C ALA A 268 -8.87 0.66 -28.04
N LEU A 269 -9.75 0.13 -27.18
CA LEU A 269 -9.81 -1.30 -26.83
C LEU A 269 -10.57 -2.17 -27.86
N VAL A 270 -11.41 -1.56 -28.71
CA VAL A 270 -12.26 -2.27 -29.68
C VAL A 270 -11.61 -2.41 -31.07
N ARG A 271 -10.55 -1.67 -31.38
CA ARG A 271 -9.83 -1.82 -32.66
C ARG A 271 -8.98 -3.09 -32.67
N ARG A 272 -9.60 -4.21 -33.06
CA ARG A 272 -8.85 -5.38 -33.56
C ARG A 272 -8.02 -4.94 -34.77
N PRO A 273 -6.73 -5.31 -34.87
CA PRO A 273 -5.99 -5.15 -36.12
C PRO A 273 -6.69 -6.00 -37.19
N THR A 274 -7.33 -5.33 -38.15
CA THR A 274 -7.81 -5.98 -39.36
C THR A 274 -6.59 -6.49 -40.10
N LYS A 275 -6.52 -7.80 -40.36
CA LYS A 275 -5.56 -8.39 -41.27
C LYS A 275 -5.81 -7.82 -42.68
N SER A 276 -5.16 -6.70 -43.01
CA SER A 276 -4.77 -6.41 -44.39
C SER A 276 -3.51 -7.25 -44.61
N GLY A 277 -3.56 -8.38 -45.32
CA GLY A 277 -3.97 -8.44 -46.71
C GLY A 277 -2.69 -8.69 -47.51
N GLU A 278 -2.15 -9.90 -47.39
CA GLU A 278 -1.27 -10.46 -48.42
C GLU A 278 -2.09 -10.55 -49.70
N ASN A 279 -1.67 -9.83 -50.73
CA ASN A 279 -1.75 -10.20 -52.16
C ASN A 279 -1.15 -9.04 -52.97
N GLY A 280 0.06 -9.26 -53.46
CA GLY A 280 0.85 -8.34 -54.30
C GLY A 280 2.30 -8.75 -54.32
#